data_AF-A0AAV7REG7-F1
#
_entry.id   AF-A0AAV7REG7-F1
#
_cell.length_a   1.000
_cell.length_b   1.000
_cell.length_c   1.000
_cell.angle_alpha   90.00
_cell.angle_beta   90.00
_cell.angle_gamma   90.00
#
_symmetry.space_group_name_H-M   'P 1'
#
loop_
_entity.id
_entity.type
_entity.pdbx_description
1 polymer ?
#
loop_
_entity_poly.entity_id
_entity_poly.type
_entity_poly.pdbx_seq_one_letter_code
_entity_poly.pdbx_strand_id
1 'polypeptide(L)'
;MGLEEGAQPSGSKRMEVARLKGVWKRQAKTVEGKKISVQLQWWILIYRRIGLDLRKSKDSEQDLRDKLERIENVARRNNLRMLNIPEGQEGDYIKMFCASLIKKSLQFEESEREIAADIQRVQRVHRDPFRRDPARKKPQKILINFLTYALKEKILL
;
A
#
# COMPACT_ATOMS: atom_id res chain seq x y z
N MET A 1 6.33 -43.22 12.22
CA MET A 1 7.66 -43.70 11.77
C MET A 1 8.38 -42.50 11.20
N GLY A 2 9.52 -42.02 11.69
CA GLY A 2 10.34 -42.32 12.85
C GLY A 2 11.17 -41.05 13.10
N LEU A 3 11.33 -40.70 14.37
CA LEU A 3 12.22 -39.62 14.79
C LEU A 3 13.65 -40.09 14.53
N GLU A 4 14.40 -39.43 13.64
CA GLU A 4 15.83 -39.67 13.53
C GLU A 4 16.53 -39.06 14.75
N GLU A 5 16.76 -39.93 15.74
CA GLU A 5 17.60 -39.64 16.89
C GLU A 5 19.03 -39.31 16.42
N GLY A 6 19.49 -38.13 16.80
CA GLY A 6 20.85 -37.68 16.53
C GLY A 6 21.88 -38.68 17.05
N ALA A 7 22.70 -39.18 16.14
CA ALA A 7 23.81 -40.08 16.45
C ALA A 7 24.68 -39.52 17.60
N GLN A 8 24.67 -40.23 18.73
CA GLN A 8 25.51 -39.85 19.86
C GLN A 8 27.00 -39.91 19.47
N PRO A 9 27.78 -38.86 19.70
CA PRO A 9 29.19 -38.86 19.32
C PRO A 9 29.95 -39.94 20.13
N SER A 10 30.75 -40.73 19.42
CA SER A 10 31.60 -41.78 20.00
C SER A 10 32.49 -41.25 21.13
N GLY A 11 32.86 -42.10 22.09
CA GLY A 11 33.57 -41.71 23.33
C GLY A 11 34.83 -40.87 23.11
N SER A 12 35.56 -41.12 22.02
CA SER A 12 36.75 -40.33 21.63
C SER A 12 36.39 -38.88 21.23
N LYS A 13 35.35 -38.70 20.40
CA LYS A 13 34.84 -37.37 20.00
C LYS A 13 34.29 -36.58 21.19
N ARG A 14 33.67 -37.25 22.18
CA ARG A 14 33.22 -36.60 23.43
C ARG A 14 34.38 -36.03 24.24
N MET A 15 35.50 -36.76 24.36
CA MET A 15 36.68 -36.31 25.10
C MET A 15 37.39 -35.14 24.40
N GLU A 16 37.46 -35.17 23.07
CA GLU A 16 38.05 -34.09 22.29
C GLU A 16 37.24 -32.79 22.36
N VAL A 17 35.91 -32.89 22.27
CA VAL A 17 35.00 -31.75 22.49
C VAL A 17 35.12 -31.20 23.93
N ALA A 18 35.25 -32.07 24.94
CA ALA A 18 35.46 -31.64 26.32
C ALA A 18 36.81 -30.92 26.52
N ARG A 19 37.87 -31.41 25.85
CA ARG A 19 39.21 -30.81 25.87
C ARG A 19 39.20 -29.43 25.21
N LEU A 20 38.59 -29.29 24.03
CA LEU A 20 38.45 -28.01 23.33
C LEU A 20 37.62 -27.00 24.15
N LYS A 21 36.53 -27.45 24.77
CA LYS A 21 35.73 -26.63 25.71
C LYS A 21 36.56 -26.17 26.92
N GLY A 22 37.44 -27.02 27.45
CA GLY A 22 38.35 -26.68 28.56
C GLY A 22 39.45 -25.70 28.18
N VAL A 23 39.98 -25.78 26.95
CA VAL A 23 40.94 -24.79 26.41
C VAL A 23 40.27 -23.44 26.20
N TRP A 24 39.07 -23.43 25.62
CA TRP A 24 38.26 -22.21 25.46
C TRP A 24 37.92 -21.56 26.80
N LYS A 25 37.52 -22.32 27.81
CA LYS A 25 37.25 -21.80 29.17
C LYS A 25 38.48 -21.20 29.83
N ARG A 26 39.70 -21.65 29.49
CA ARG A 26 40.96 -21.09 30.00
C ARG A 26 41.34 -19.81 29.25
N GLN A 27 41.28 -19.80 27.93
CA GLN A 27 41.50 -18.59 27.11
C GLN A 27 40.48 -17.47 27.39
N ALA A 28 39.22 -17.81 27.67
CA ALA A 28 38.19 -16.83 28.02
C ALA A 28 38.42 -16.17 29.41
N LYS A 29 39.22 -16.79 30.28
CA LYS A 29 39.59 -16.21 31.59
C LYS A 29 40.76 -15.22 31.51
N THR A 30 41.54 -15.25 30.43
CA THR A 30 42.62 -14.29 30.18
C THR A 30 42.05 -12.88 29.99
N VAL A 31 42.83 -11.84 30.35
CA VAL A 31 42.42 -10.43 30.23
C VAL A 31 42.02 -10.08 28.78
N GLU A 32 42.77 -10.57 27.78
CA GLU A 32 42.42 -10.48 26.35
C GLU A 32 41.05 -11.10 26.05
N GLY A 33 40.78 -12.30 26.57
CA GLY A 33 39.54 -13.03 26.34
C GLY A 33 38.32 -12.30 26.92
N LYS A 34 38.46 -11.70 28.11
CA LYS A 34 37.42 -10.86 28.72
C LYS A 34 37.19 -9.58 27.90
N LYS A 35 38.26 -8.92 27.44
CA LYS A 35 38.18 -7.71 26.60
C LYS A 35 37.44 -7.98 25.30
N ILE A 36 37.76 -9.09 24.62
CA ILE A 36 37.09 -9.54 23.40
C ILE A 36 35.61 -9.87 23.70
N SER A 37 35.29 -10.53 24.82
CA SER A 37 33.89 -10.83 25.16
C SER A 37 33.04 -9.58 25.40
N VAL A 38 33.61 -8.57 26.06
CA VAL A 38 32.93 -7.28 26.29
C VAL A 38 32.75 -6.55 24.97
N GLN A 39 33.77 -6.56 24.10
CA GLN A 39 33.67 -5.96 22.77
C GLN A 39 32.58 -6.64 21.92
N LEU A 40 32.51 -7.96 21.91
CA LEU A 40 31.46 -8.71 21.20
C LEU A 40 30.06 -8.43 21.76
N GLN A 41 29.91 -8.33 23.08
CA GLN A 41 28.65 -7.93 23.69
C GLN A 41 28.23 -6.52 23.27
N TRP A 42 29.17 -5.58 23.20
CA TRP A 42 28.94 -4.25 22.66
C TRP A 42 28.48 -4.29 21.20
N TRP A 43 29.16 -5.06 20.35
CA TRP A 43 28.74 -5.24 18.95
C TRP A 43 27.32 -5.81 18.85
N ILE A 44 26.97 -6.85 19.63
CA ILE A 44 25.61 -7.42 19.64
C ILE A 44 24.58 -6.37 20.04
N LEU A 45 24.86 -5.56 21.06
CA LEU A 45 23.97 -4.49 21.50
C LEU A 45 23.80 -3.41 20.43
N ILE A 46 24.89 -3.03 19.75
CA ILE A 46 24.87 -2.07 18.64
C ILE A 46 24.03 -2.60 17.48
N TYR A 47 24.28 -3.83 17.01
CA TYR A 47 23.51 -4.44 15.92
C TYR A 47 22.03 -4.60 16.29
N ARG A 48 21.72 -4.96 17.54
CA ARG A 48 20.33 -5.05 18.01
C ARG A 48 19.66 -3.68 18.02
N ARG A 49 20.39 -2.64 18.42
CA ARG A 49 19.88 -1.26 18.42
C ARG A 49 19.64 -0.75 17.00
N ILE A 50 20.61 -0.93 16.09
CA ILE A 50 20.48 -0.59 14.68
C ILE A 50 19.27 -1.32 14.07
N GLY A 51 19.12 -2.62 14.32
CA GLY A 51 17.97 -3.39 13.84
C GLY A 51 16.63 -2.90 14.40
N LEU A 52 16.59 -2.41 15.64
CA LEU A 52 15.39 -1.80 16.24
C LEU A 52 15.05 -0.47 15.56
N ASP A 53 16.06 0.37 15.32
CA ASP A 53 15.88 1.68 14.70
C ASP A 53 15.47 1.53 13.22
N LEU A 54 16.01 0.54 12.50
CA LEU A 54 15.54 0.18 11.15
C LEU A 54 14.08 -0.27 11.12
N ARG A 55 13.64 -1.07 12.10
CA ARG A 55 12.23 -1.48 12.20
C ARG A 55 11.34 -0.26 12.41
N LYS A 56 11.68 0.61 13.37
CA LYS A 56 10.94 1.85 13.61
C LYS A 56 10.84 2.74 12.37
N SER A 57 11.91 2.84 11.58
CA SER A 57 11.90 3.59 10.33
C SER A 57 10.91 2.99 9.32
N LYS A 58 10.94 1.66 9.15
CA LYS A 58 10.02 0.95 8.26
C LYS A 58 8.57 1.07 8.69
N ASP A 59 8.31 0.93 9.99
CA ASP A 59 6.97 1.08 10.55
C ASP A 59 6.44 2.51 10.32
N SER A 60 7.29 3.52 10.51
CA SER A 60 6.94 4.93 10.25
C SER A 60 6.66 5.20 8.77
N GLU A 61 7.46 4.61 7.86
CA GLU A 61 7.22 4.71 6.42
C GLU A 61 5.89 4.07 6.03
N GLN A 62 5.56 2.92 6.62
CA GLN A 62 4.30 2.24 6.37
C GLN A 62 3.11 3.07 6.87
N ASP A 63 3.20 3.60 8.10
CA ASP A 63 2.16 4.47 8.65
C ASP A 63 1.90 5.71 7.78
N LEU A 64 2.96 6.29 7.19
CA LEU A 64 2.84 7.43 6.28
C LEU A 64 2.17 7.02 4.97
N ARG A 65 2.50 5.85 4.43
CA ARG A 65 1.86 5.32 3.21
C ARG A 65 0.39 5.05 3.43
N ASP A 66 0.02 4.45 4.56
CA ASP A 66 -1.37 4.14 4.89
C ASP A 66 -2.18 5.44 5.07
N LYS A 67 -1.59 6.45 5.71
CA LYS A 67 -2.20 7.78 5.82
C LYS A 67 -2.40 8.44 4.47
N LEU A 68 -1.40 8.35 3.58
CA LEU A 68 -1.48 8.90 2.23
C LEU A 68 -2.56 8.20 1.41
N GLU A 69 -2.57 6.87 1.41
CA GLU A 69 -3.59 6.07 0.72
C GLU A 69 -4.99 6.43 1.22
N ARG A 70 -5.18 6.54 2.53
CA ARG A 70 -6.46 6.96 3.10
C ARG A 70 -6.88 8.35 2.62
N ILE A 71 -5.97 9.32 2.60
CA ILE A 71 -6.26 10.68 2.11
C ILE A 71 -6.60 10.65 0.61
N GLU A 72 -5.84 9.92 -0.19
CA GLU A 72 -6.10 9.77 -1.62
C GLU A 72 -7.47 9.12 -1.88
N ASN A 73 -7.81 8.08 -1.13
CA ASN A 73 -9.09 7.39 -1.23
C ASN A 73 -10.24 8.31 -0.85
N VAL A 74 -10.13 9.10 0.23
CA VAL A 74 -11.13 10.10 0.60
C VAL A 74 -11.24 11.20 -0.46
N ALA A 75 -10.12 11.69 -1.00
CA ALA A 75 -10.11 12.72 -2.03
C ALA A 75 -10.73 12.24 -3.36
N ARG A 76 -10.51 10.96 -3.72
CA ARG A 76 -11.07 10.34 -4.93
C ARG A 76 -12.45 9.72 -4.70
N ARG A 77 -12.95 9.69 -3.46
CA ARG A 77 -14.20 9.03 -3.09
C ARG A 77 -15.38 9.56 -3.91
N ASN A 78 -15.44 10.86 -4.16
CA ASN A 78 -16.52 11.49 -4.94
C ASN A 78 -16.29 11.43 -6.45
N ASN A 79 -15.17 10.89 -6.92
CA ASN A 79 -14.86 10.80 -8.34
C ASN A 79 -15.51 9.56 -8.96
N LEU A 80 -16.18 9.75 -10.10
CA LEU A 80 -16.65 8.72 -11.00
C LEU A 80 -15.88 8.82 -12.32
N ARG A 81 -15.53 7.67 -12.90
CA ARG A 81 -14.79 7.58 -14.16
C ARG A 81 -15.64 6.91 -15.21
N MET A 82 -15.95 7.61 -16.29
CA MET A 82 -16.58 7.04 -17.47
C MET A 82 -15.51 6.63 -18.48
N LEU A 83 -15.62 5.41 -18.99
CA LEU A 83 -14.67 4.82 -19.92
C LEU A 83 -15.31 4.69 -21.31
N ASN A 84 -14.47 4.66 -22.35
CA ASN A 84 -14.87 4.37 -23.73
C ASN A 84 -15.93 5.29 -24.35
N ILE A 85 -16.07 6.52 -23.85
CA ILE A 85 -16.87 7.55 -24.52
C ILE A 85 -16.06 8.10 -25.71
N PRO A 86 -16.54 8.01 -26.95
CA PRO A 86 -15.87 8.57 -28.12
C PRO A 86 -15.59 10.06 -27.93
N GLU A 87 -14.43 10.51 -28.38
CA GLU A 87 -14.05 11.92 -28.27
C GLU A 87 -14.87 12.76 -29.26
N GLY A 88 -15.37 13.91 -28.82
CA GLY A 88 -16.18 14.82 -29.64
C GLY A 88 -17.69 14.57 -29.61
N GLN A 89 -18.17 13.47 -29.00
CA GLN A 89 -19.61 13.26 -28.79
C GLN A 89 -20.23 14.16 -27.71
N GLU A 90 -19.40 14.75 -26.86
CA GLU A 90 -19.88 15.52 -25.70
C GLU A 90 -20.34 16.93 -26.05
N GLY A 91 -19.95 17.44 -27.22
CA GLY A 91 -20.13 18.84 -27.61
C GLY A 91 -19.39 19.81 -26.70
N ASP A 92 -19.86 21.06 -26.65
CA ASP A 92 -19.22 22.15 -25.89
C ASP A 92 -19.41 22.01 -24.37
N TYR A 93 -20.43 21.26 -23.94
CA TYR A 93 -20.83 21.16 -22.53
C TYR A 93 -20.82 19.71 -22.03
N ILE A 94 -19.62 19.19 -21.75
CA ILE A 94 -19.38 17.83 -21.22
C ILE A 94 -20.24 17.53 -19.99
N LYS A 95 -20.45 18.53 -19.11
CA LYS A 95 -21.29 18.38 -17.91
C LYS A 95 -22.74 18.02 -18.25
N MET A 96 -23.33 18.67 -19.26
CA MET A 96 -24.71 18.40 -19.69
C MET A 96 -24.82 17.04 -20.37
N PHE A 97 -23.82 16.68 -21.18
CA PHE A 97 -23.73 15.37 -21.80
C PHE A 97 -23.65 14.24 -20.76
N CYS A 98 -22.77 14.36 -19.76
CA CYS A 98 -22.67 13.36 -18.70
C CYS A 98 -23.98 13.26 -17.91
N ALA A 99 -24.63 14.39 -17.63
CA ALA A 99 -25.90 14.40 -16.92
C ALA A 99 -27.02 13.70 -17.70
N SER A 100 -27.13 13.93 -19.01
CA SER A 100 -28.13 13.27 -19.85
C SER A 100 -27.85 11.78 -20.00
N LEU A 101 -26.58 11.39 -20.12
CA LEU A 101 -26.17 9.99 -20.23
C LEU A 101 -26.52 9.22 -18.95
N ILE A 102 -26.18 9.77 -17.78
CA ILE A 102 -26.53 9.14 -16.48
C ILE A 102 -28.06 9.01 -16.35
N LYS A 103 -28.82 10.06 -16.70
CA LYS A 103 -30.28 10.02 -16.65
C LYS A 103 -30.86 8.95 -17.57
N LYS A 104 -30.35 8.85 -18.80
CA LYS A 104 -30.80 7.87 -19.78
C LYS A 104 -30.46 6.44 -19.36
N SER A 105 -29.29 6.22 -18.77
CA SER A 105 -28.85 4.90 -18.33
C SER A 105 -29.63 4.37 -17.13
N LEU A 106 -30.01 5.23 -16.19
CA LEU A 106 -30.67 4.82 -14.95
C LEU A 106 -32.21 4.80 -15.04
N GLN A 107 -32.82 5.30 -16.13
CA GLN A 107 -34.27 5.32 -16.33
C GLN A 107 -35.05 5.86 -15.11
N PHE A 108 -34.51 6.89 -14.44
CA PHE A 108 -35.09 7.47 -13.23
C PHE A 108 -36.61 7.66 -13.37
N GLU A 109 -37.40 6.98 -12.54
CA GLU A 109 -38.84 7.24 -12.46
C GLU A 109 -39.08 8.63 -11.86
N GLU A 110 -40.26 9.20 -12.08
CA GLU A 110 -40.66 10.57 -11.74
C GLU A 110 -40.42 10.95 -10.25
N SER A 111 -40.25 9.95 -9.36
CA SER A 111 -39.90 10.10 -7.94
C SER A 111 -38.43 10.50 -7.68
N GLU A 112 -37.57 10.47 -8.71
CA GLU A 112 -36.14 10.74 -8.63
C GLU A 112 -35.72 12.06 -9.32
N ARG A 113 -36.68 12.97 -9.51
CA ARG A 113 -36.43 14.35 -10.00
C ARG A 113 -35.37 15.09 -9.16
N GLU A 114 -35.25 14.77 -7.87
CA GLU A 114 -34.19 15.29 -7.00
C GLU A 114 -32.80 14.83 -7.43
N ILE A 115 -32.64 13.56 -7.81
CA ILE A 115 -31.36 13.01 -8.30
C ILE A 115 -30.99 13.69 -9.62
N ALA A 116 -31.97 13.91 -10.48
CA ALA A 116 -31.79 14.60 -11.76
C ALA A 116 -31.36 16.07 -11.60
N ALA A 117 -31.78 16.74 -10.52
CA ALA A 117 -31.33 18.08 -10.13
C ALA A 117 -29.93 18.04 -9.47
N ASP A 118 -29.66 17.02 -8.65
CA ASP A 118 -28.38 16.86 -7.97
C ASP A 118 -27.24 16.43 -8.91
N ILE A 119 -27.54 15.72 -10.00
CA ILE A 119 -26.57 15.47 -11.08
C ILE A 119 -26.13 16.80 -11.75
N GLN A 120 -26.94 17.85 -11.72
CA GLN A 120 -26.49 19.18 -12.15
C GLN A 120 -25.56 19.85 -11.13
N ARG A 121 -25.54 19.39 -9.87
CA ARG A 121 -24.63 19.86 -8.79
C ARG A 121 -23.25 19.19 -8.82
N VAL A 122 -22.80 18.72 -9.98
CA VAL A 122 -21.42 18.25 -10.17
C VAL A 122 -20.45 19.42 -10.05
N GLN A 123 -19.39 19.26 -9.24
CA GLN A 123 -18.36 20.27 -9.03
C GLN A 123 -17.46 20.42 -10.26
N ARG A 124 -16.97 19.30 -10.80
CA ARG A 124 -16.02 19.29 -11.91
C ARG A 124 -16.29 18.12 -12.85
N VAL A 125 -16.23 18.40 -14.16
CA VAL A 125 -16.24 17.39 -15.23
C VAL A 125 -15.19 17.75 -16.25
N HIS A 126 -14.31 16.81 -16.59
CA HIS A 126 -13.32 16.99 -17.65
C HIS A 126 -12.79 15.64 -18.11
N ARG A 127 -12.14 15.61 -19.28
CA ARG A 127 -11.34 14.48 -19.73
C ARG A 127 -10.04 14.38 -18.95
N ASP A 128 -9.62 13.16 -18.63
CA ASP A 128 -8.40 12.85 -17.88
C ASP A 128 -7.51 11.89 -18.70
N PRO A 129 -6.25 12.27 -19.02
CA PRO A 129 -5.62 13.55 -18.71
C PRO A 129 -6.21 14.72 -19.51
N PHE A 130 -6.13 15.96 -18.98
CA PHE A 130 -6.69 17.14 -19.65
C PHE A 130 -6.11 17.38 -21.05
N ARG A 131 -4.84 17.02 -21.26
CA ARG A 131 -4.20 17.07 -22.58
C ARG A 131 -4.19 15.69 -23.20
N ARG A 132 -4.60 15.62 -24.46
CA ARG A 132 -4.51 14.40 -25.26
C ARG A 132 -3.07 14.13 -25.65
N ASP A 133 -2.63 12.92 -25.35
CA ASP A 133 -1.41 12.37 -25.93
C ASP A 133 -1.73 11.89 -27.36
N PRO A 134 -1.10 12.46 -28.40
CA PRO A 134 -1.35 12.08 -29.79
C PRO A 134 -0.99 10.61 -30.08
N ALA A 135 -0.10 9.99 -29.31
CA ALA A 135 0.25 8.57 -29.47
C ALA A 135 -0.85 7.62 -28.93
N ARG A 136 -1.78 8.14 -28.12
CA ARG A 136 -2.78 7.33 -27.43
C ARG A 136 -4.00 7.12 -28.34
N LYS A 137 -4.18 5.86 -28.78
CA LYS A 137 -5.31 5.44 -29.63
C LYS A 137 -6.64 5.29 -28.87
N LYS A 138 -6.59 5.08 -27.55
CA LYS A 138 -7.79 4.87 -26.73
C LYS A 138 -8.42 6.21 -26.33
N PRO A 139 -9.75 6.33 -26.34
CA PRO A 139 -10.42 7.54 -25.89
C PRO A 139 -10.04 7.85 -24.44
N GLN A 140 -9.88 9.14 -24.14
CA GLN A 140 -9.64 9.58 -22.77
C GLN A 140 -10.81 9.23 -21.84
N LYS A 141 -10.56 9.03 -20.56
CA LYS A 141 -11.64 8.83 -19.58
C LYS A 141 -12.26 10.18 -19.23
N ILE A 142 -13.54 10.22 -18.92
CA ILE A 142 -14.17 11.40 -18.32
C ILE A 142 -14.15 11.22 -16.82
N LEU A 143 -13.62 12.22 -16.11
CA LEU A 143 -13.64 12.29 -14.65
C LEU A 143 -14.75 13.24 -14.20
N ILE A 144 -15.68 12.72 -13.42
CA ILE A 144 -16.79 13.45 -12.82
C ILE A 144 -16.56 13.50 -11.32
N ASN A 145 -16.54 14.70 -10.73
CA ASN A 145 -16.45 14.89 -9.28
C ASN A 145 -17.79 15.42 -8.76
N PHE A 146 -18.47 14.58 -7.96
CA PHE A 146 -19.72 14.94 -7.33
C PHE A 146 -19.52 15.76 -6.05
N LEU A 147 -20.48 16.64 -5.75
CA LEU A 147 -20.47 17.40 -4.51
C LEU A 147 -20.58 16.49 -3.27
N THR A 148 -21.41 15.44 -3.37
CA THR A 148 -21.66 14.50 -2.27
C THR A 148 -21.37 13.07 -2.72
N TYR A 149 -20.82 12.28 -1.79
CA TYR A 149 -20.55 10.86 -2.04
C TYR A 149 -21.83 10.04 -2.23
N ALA A 150 -22.91 10.39 -1.50
CA ALA A 150 -24.18 9.69 -1.59
C ALA A 150 -24.74 9.67 -3.02
N LEU A 151 -24.55 10.75 -3.78
CA LEU A 151 -24.97 10.81 -5.18
C LEU A 151 -24.19 9.81 -6.05
N LYS A 152 -22.89 9.66 -5.81
CA LYS A 152 -22.07 8.66 -6.52
C LYS A 152 -22.53 7.24 -6.20
N GLU A 153 -22.83 6.96 -4.93
CA GLU A 153 -23.33 5.63 -4.53
C GLU A 153 -24.64 5.28 -5.21
N LYS A 154 -25.62 6.20 -5.23
CA LYS A 154 -26.90 5.99 -5.93
C LYS A 154 -26.77 5.75 -7.44
N ILE A 155 -25.68 6.21 -8.06
CA ILE A 155 -25.43 6.01 -9.49
C ILE A 155 -24.79 4.63 -9.75
N LEU A 156 -24.06 4.09 -8.77
CA LEU A 156 -23.28 2.85 -8.92
C LEU A 156 -23.97 1.61 -8.36
N LEU A 157 -24.91 1.77 -7.42
CA LEU A 157 -25.68 0.72 -6.76
C LEU A 157 -27.10 0.69 -7.31
#